data_AF-A0A924BZX7-F1
#
_entry.id   AF-A0A924BZX7-F1
#
_cell.length_a   1.000
_cell.length_b   1.000
_cell.length_c   1.000
_cell.angle_alpha   90.00
_cell.angle_beta   90.00
_cell.angle_gamma   90.00
#
_symmetry.space_group_name_H-M   'P 1'
#
loop_
_entity.id
_entity.type
_entity.pdbx_description
1 polymer ?
#
loop_
_entity_poly.entity_id
_entity_poly.type
_entity_poly.pdbx_seq_one_letter_code
_entity_poly.pdbx_strand_id
1 'polypeptide(L)'
;MERGWHRHAAANLLHPRKPVRLVADAILDCTARGDLVVDPFLGSGTTLVAAARMGRRCAAIELDPLYVDTAIRRWIRLTGDTPVLAATGEMFHVVAARRERETASSATPAVVNAAVAA
;
A
#
# COMPACT_ATOMS: atom_id res chain seq x y z
N MET A 1 25.05 22.03 3.42
CA MET A 1 23.85 21.77 4.24
C MET A 1 23.17 20.52 3.70
N GLU A 2 23.75 19.36 3.94
CA GLU A 2 23.28 18.10 3.32
C GLU A 2 23.44 16.98 4.33
N ARG A 3 22.40 16.71 5.14
CA ARG A 3 22.32 15.44 5.89
C ARG A 3 20.85 15.01 6.05
N GLY A 4 20.46 14.05 5.23
CA GLY A 4 19.70 12.88 5.69
C GLY A 4 18.18 13.03 5.86
N TRP A 5 17.45 13.19 4.76
CA TRP A 5 15.99 12.93 4.73
C TRP A 5 15.63 11.56 4.10
N HIS A 6 16.62 10.69 3.81
CA HIS A 6 16.40 9.42 3.10
C HIS A 6 16.57 8.17 3.96
N ARG A 7 16.25 8.24 5.25
CA ARG A 7 16.00 7.00 6.00
C ARG A 7 14.52 6.70 5.86
N HIS A 8 14.19 5.81 4.91
CA HIS A 8 13.04 4.92 5.08
C HIS A 8 13.35 4.07 6.31
N ALA A 9 13.10 4.65 7.49
CA ALA A 9 13.15 3.94 8.74
C ALA A 9 12.22 2.73 8.57
N ALA A 10 12.78 1.54 8.78
CA ALA A 10 12.07 0.28 8.76
C ALA A 10 10.67 0.49 9.36
N ALA A 11 9.66 0.16 8.54
CA ALA A 11 8.26 0.40 8.79
C ALA A 11 7.88 0.11 10.24
N ASN A 12 7.74 1.16 11.04
CA ASN A 12 6.87 1.09 12.18
C ASN A 12 5.45 1.03 11.62
N LEU A 13 4.97 -0.18 11.30
CA LEU A 13 3.60 -0.48 10.87
C LEU A 13 2.54 -0.03 11.90
N LEU A 14 2.99 0.51 13.04
CA LEU A 14 2.23 1.12 14.14
C LEU A 14 2.04 2.64 14.01
N HIS A 15 2.19 3.25 12.83
CA HIS A 15 1.68 4.62 12.67
C HIS A 15 0.16 4.62 12.94
N PRO A 16 -0.36 5.50 13.84
CA PRO A 16 -1.77 5.56 14.17
C PRO A 16 -2.62 5.68 12.92
N ARG A 17 -3.31 4.59 12.57
CA ARG A 17 -4.23 4.58 11.43
C ARG A 17 -5.49 5.32 11.83
N LYS A 18 -5.96 6.19 10.93
CA LYS A 18 -7.30 6.78 11.02
C LYS A 18 -8.33 5.65 11.19
N PRO A 19 -9.23 5.70 12.18
CA PRO A 19 -10.29 4.71 12.33
C PRO A 19 -11.19 4.67 11.08
N VAL A 20 -11.50 3.47 10.59
CA VAL A 20 -12.33 3.31 9.38
C VAL A 20 -13.71 3.91 9.55
N ARG A 21 -14.31 3.78 10.74
CA ARG A 21 -15.65 4.31 11.04
C ARG A 21 -15.70 5.83 10.88
N LEU A 22 -14.71 6.55 11.43
CA LEU A 22 -14.62 8.01 11.31
C LEU A 22 -14.65 8.45 9.84
N VAL A 23 -13.88 7.79 8.98
CA VAL A 23 -13.83 8.12 7.55
C VAL A 23 -15.10 7.69 6.82
N ALA A 24 -15.69 6.57 7.22
CA ALA A 24 -16.96 6.11 6.65
C ALA A 24 -18.10 7.09 6.94
N ASP A 25 -18.20 7.59 8.18
CA ASP A 25 -19.21 8.57 8.58
C ASP A 25 -19.07 9.85 7.71
N ALA A 26 -17.86 10.39 7.56
CA ALA A 26 -17.61 11.54 6.68
C ALA A 26 -17.94 11.27 5.20
N ILE A 27 -17.69 10.05 4.69
CA ILE A 27 -18.08 9.68 3.32
C ILE A 27 -19.60 9.65 3.17
N LEU A 28 -20.34 9.15 4.16
CA LEU A 28 -21.80 9.11 4.13
C LEU A 28 -22.42 10.50 4.12
N ASP A 29 -21.84 11.44 4.87
CA ASP A 29 -22.34 12.82 4.97
C ASP A 29 -22.13 13.63 3.68
N CYS A 30 -21.07 13.33 2.92
CA CYS A 30 -20.63 14.15 1.80
C CYS A 30 -20.89 13.54 0.41
N THR A 31 -21.36 12.29 0.32
CA THR A 31 -21.45 11.57 -0.97
C THR A 31 -22.68 10.68 -1.07
N ALA A 32 -23.15 10.44 -2.28
CA ALA A 32 -24.13 9.40 -2.59
C ALA A 32 -23.45 8.05 -2.86
N ARG A 33 -24.25 6.97 -2.92
CA ARG A 33 -23.77 5.65 -3.35
C ARG A 33 -23.27 5.74 -4.80
N GLY A 34 -22.12 5.12 -5.07
CA GLY A 34 -21.49 5.12 -6.39
C GLY A 34 -20.57 6.30 -6.68
N ASP A 35 -20.62 7.36 -5.87
CA ASP A 35 -19.73 8.52 -6.01
C ASP A 35 -18.25 8.14 -5.85
N LEU A 36 -17.39 9.01 -6.40
CA LEU A 36 -15.94 8.87 -6.33
C LEU A 36 -15.37 9.62 -5.13
N VAL A 37 -14.70 8.89 -4.24
CA VAL A 37 -13.89 9.45 -3.15
C VAL A 37 -12.44 9.53 -3.58
N VAL A 38 -11.80 10.69 -3.43
CA VAL A 38 -10.40 10.90 -3.82
C VAL A 38 -9.52 11.06 -2.58
N ASP A 39 -8.40 10.33 -2.50
CA ASP A 39 -7.42 10.43 -1.42
C ASP A 39 -5.98 10.52 -1.96
N PRO A 40 -5.35 11.71 -1.96
CA PRO A 40 -3.98 11.86 -2.46
C PRO A 40 -2.91 11.32 -1.50
N PHE A 41 -3.29 10.94 -0.27
CA PHE A 41 -2.37 10.45 0.77
C PHE A 41 -2.97 9.23 1.47
N LEU A 42 -3.15 8.16 0.68
CA LEU A 42 -3.90 6.97 1.09
C LEU A 42 -3.34 6.31 2.36
N GLY A 43 -2.02 6.34 2.52
CA GLY A 43 -1.27 5.60 3.51
C GLY A 43 -1.68 4.12 3.49
N SER A 44 -1.93 3.58 4.68
CA SER A 44 -2.35 2.18 4.85
C SER A 44 -3.72 1.80 4.23
N GLY A 45 -4.44 2.71 3.56
CA GLY A 45 -5.67 2.37 2.83
C GLY A 45 -6.98 2.56 3.61
N THR A 46 -7.04 3.41 4.62
CA THR A 46 -8.29 3.61 5.39
C THR A 46 -9.43 4.13 4.51
N THR A 47 -9.17 5.12 3.65
CA THR A 47 -10.18 5.72 2.77
C THR A 47 -10.68 4.72 1.72
N LEU A 48 -9.78 3.94 1.11
CA LEU A 48 -10.13 2.85 0.20
C LEU A 48 -11.08 1.83 0.85
N VAL A 49 -10.77 1.38 2.06
CA VAL A 49 -11.60 0.42 2.81
C VAL A 49 -12.95 1.03 3.20
N ALA A 50 -12.96 2.29 3.65
CA ALA A 50 -14.19 2.98 4.03
C ALA A 50 -15.12 3.18 2.82
N ALA A 51 -14.59 3.70 1.72
CA ALA A 51 -15.33 3.90 0.48
C ALA A 51 -15.93 2.60 -0.04
N ALA A 52 -15.15 1.52 -0.10
CA ALA A 52 -15.62 0.20 -0.53
C ALA A 52 -16.76 -0.33 0.36
N ARG A 53 -16.63 -0.23 1.70
CA ARG A 53 -17.69 -0.63 2.63
C ARG A 53 -18.99 0.16 2.44
N MET A 54 -18.88 1.44 2.11
CA MET A 54 -20.02 2.33 1.92
C MET A 54 -20.58 2.26 0.48
N GLY A 55 -20.02 1.44 -0.41
CA GLY A 55 -20.48 1.35 -1.80
C GLY A 55 -20.14 2.59 -2.63
N ARG A 56 -19.00 3.23 -2.35
CA ARG A 56 -18.40 4.30 -3.15
C ARG A 56 -17.20 3.77 -3.92
N ARG A 57 -16.88 4.45 -5.02
CA ARG A 57 -15.62 4.24 -5.75
C ARG A 57 -14.52 5.03 -5.05
N CYS A 58 -13.27 4.58 -5.19
CA CYS A 58 -12.12 5.27 -4.62
C CYS A 58 -11.02 5.43 -5.68
N ALA A 59 -10.46 6.63 -5.78
CA ALA A 59 -9.24 6.91 -6.52
C ALA A 59 -8.22 7.50 -5.55
N ALA A 60 -7.05 6.89 -5.43
CA ALA A 60 -6.10 7.28 -4.41
C ALA A 60 -4.66 7.15 -4.86
N ILE A 61 -3.79 7.92 -4.24
CA ILE A 61 -2.34 7.96 -4.50
C ILE A 61 -1.60 7.63 -3.20
N GLU A 62 -0.53 6.86 -3.33
CA GLU A 62 0.41 6.59 -2.25
C GLU A 62 1.82 6.44 -2.85
N LEU A 63 2.80 7.02 -2.16
CA LEU A 63 4.18 7.05 -2.60
C LEU A 63 4.94 5.81 -2.15
N ASP A 64 4.69 5.34 -0.93
CA ASP A 64 5.40 4.20 -0.36
C ASP A 64 4.82 2.87 -0.91
N PRO A 65 5.62 2.06 -1.63
CA PRO A 65 5.18 0.79 -2.17
C PRO A 65 4.66 -0.19 -1.10
N LEU A 66 5.16 -0.13 0.14
CA LEU A 66 4.71 -0.98 1.24
C LEU A 66 3.30 -0.61 1.71
N TYR A 67 2.97 0.69 1.72
CA TYR A 67 1.61 1.14 2.03
C TYR A 67 0.64 0.82 0.88
N VAL A 68 1.08 0.93 -0.38
CA VAL A 68 0.29 0.48 -1.55
C VAL A 68 -0.07 -1.00 -1.43
N ASP A 69 0.91 -1.87 -1.18
CA ASP A 69 0.69 -3.31 -1.00
C ASP A 69 -0.27 -3.59 0.17
N THR A 70 -0.05 -2.94 1.31
CA THR A 70 -0.92 -3.06 2.50
C THR A 70 -2.36 -2.65 2.19
N ALA A 71 -2.57 -1.52 1.51
CA ALA A 71 -3.88 -1.00 1.16
C ALA A 71 -4.63 -1.97 0.23
N ILE A 72 -3.95 -2.47 -0.81
CA ILE A 72 -4.54 -3.43 -1.76
C ILE A 72 -4.93 -4.73 -1.04
N ARG A 73 -4.04 -5.30 -0.20
CA ARG A 73 -4.37 -6.52 0.56
C ARG A 73 -5.53 -6.33 1.52
N ARG A 74 -5.68 -5.15 2.14
CA ARG A 74 -6.86 -4.83 2.96
C ARG A 74 -8.13 -4.79 2.12
N TRP A 75 -8.08 -4.22 0.93
CA TRP A 75 -9.21 -4.18 0.01
C TRP A 75 -9.60 -5.58 -0.50
N ILE A 76 -8.62 -6.42 -0.88
CA ILE A 76 -8.85 -7.83 -1.26
C ILE A 76 -9.56 -8.59 -0.14
N ARG A 77 -9.07 -8.48 1.10
CA ARG A 77 -9.70 -9.15 2.25
C ARG A 77 -11.13 -8.68 2.53
N LEU A 78 -11.45 -7.44 2.17
CA LEU A 78 -12.78 -6.87 2.35
C LEU A 78 -13.76 -7.34 1.26
N THR A 79 -13.33 -7.34 0.01
CA THR A 79 -14.21 -7.51 -1.16
C THR A 79 -14.21 -8.94 -1.71
N GLY A 80 -13.10 -9.66 -1.55
CA GLY A 80 -12.87 -10.93 -2.24
C GLY A 80 -12.47 -10.78 -3.72
N ASP A 81 -12.43 -9.55 -4.23
CA ASP A 81 -12.13 -9.27 -5.62
C ASP A 81 -10.63 -9.38 -5.93
N THR A 82 -10.31 -9.58 -7.21
CA THR A 82 -8.93 -9.60 -7.69
C THR A 82 -8.55 -8.29 -8.38
N PRO A 83 -7.68 -7.46 -7.77
CA PRO A 83 -7.21 -6.24 -8.41
C PRO A 83 -6.24 -6.55 -9.55
N VAL A 84 -6.27 -5.71 -10.57
CA VAL A 84 -5.41 -5.78 -11.75
C VAL A 84 -4.56 -4.52 -11.88
N LEU A 85 -3.34 -4.68 -12.40
CA LEU A 85 -2.50 -3.54 -12.75
C LEU A 85 -3.00 -2.94 -14.07
N ALA A 86 -3.54 -1.72 -14.03
CA ALA A 86 -4.17 -1.09 -15.19
C ALA A 86 -3.28 -1.05 -16.45
N ALA A 87 -1.96 -0.94 -16.29
CA ALA A 87 -1.02 -0.88 -17.41
C ALA A 87 -0.84 -2.21 -18.16
N THR A 88 -0.98 -3.36 -17.47
CA THR A 88 -0.67 -4.68 -18.04
C THR A 88 -1.85 -5.65 -18.01
N GLY A 89 -2.89 -5.35 -17.25
CA GLY A 89 -4.01 -6.27 -16.99
C GLY A 89 -3.65 -7.44 -16.06
N GLU A 90 -2.41 -7.52 -15.57
CA GLU A 90 -1.97 -8.63 -14.72
C GLU A 90 -2.63 -8.57 -13.33
N MET A 91 -2.98 -9.73 -12.80
CA MET A 91 -3.55 -9.87 -11.45
C MET A 91 -2.51 -9.51 -10.38
N PHE A 92 -2.97 -8.94 -9.27
CA PHE A 92 -2.10 -8.48 -8.17
C PHE A 92 -1.10 -9.53 -7.69
N HIS A 93 -1.52 -10.80 -7.52
CA HIS A 93 -0.63 -11.86 -7.04
C HIS A 93 0.49 -12.19 -8.04
N VAL A 94 0.23 -12.08 -9.34
CA VAL A 94 1.24 -12.29 -10.40
C VAL A 94 2.29 -11.18 -10.34
N VAL A 95 1.83 -9.94 -10.24
CA VAL A 95 2.71 -8.76 -10.16
C VAL A 95 3.52 -8.76 -8.87
N ALA A 96 2.90 -9.07 -7.73
CA ALA A 96 3.56 -9.15 -6.44
C ALA A 96 4.69 -10.20 -6.46
N ALA A 97 4.38 -11.43 -6.91
CA ALA A 97 5.37 -12.50 -6.99
C ALA A 97 6.54 -12.16 -7.95
N ARG A 98 6.27 -11.47 -9.06
CA ARG A 98 7.32 -10.99 -9.97
C ARG A 98 8.24 -9.97 -9.29
N ARG A 99 7.67 -8.95 -8.65
CA ARG A 99 8.42 -7.88 -7.97
C ARG A 99 9.22 -8.39 -6.77
N GLU A 100 8.70 -9.37 -6.04
CA GLU A 100 9.41 -10.04 -4.96
C GLU A 100 10.68 -10.74 -5.48
N ARG A 101 10.60 -11.46 -6.60
CA ARG A 101 11.76 -12.10 -7.25
C ARG A 101 12.78 -11.08 -7.76
N GLU A 102 12.31 -9.99 -8.38
CA GLU A 102 13.18 -8.90 -8.86
C GLU A 102 13.93 -8.23 -7.70
N THR A 103 13.23 -7.94 -6.60
CA THR A 103 13.84 -7.36 -5.40
C THR A 103 14.89 -8.30 -4.81
N ALA A 104 14.58 -9.59 -4.70
CA ALA A 104 15.51 -10.61 -4.21
C ALA A 104 16.75 -10.77 -5.10
N SER A 105 16.60 -10.67 -6.43
CA SER A 105 17.72 -10.75 -7.39
C SER A 105 18.59 -9.49 -7.40
N SER A 106 18.05 -8.33 -7.03
CA SER A 106 18.77 -7.04 -6.98
C SER A 106 19.51 -6.80 -5.65
N ALA A 107 19.30 -7.63 -4.64
CA ALA A 107 20.03 -7.54 -3.38
C ALA A 107 21.48 -8.01 -3.59
N THR A 108 22.44 -7.08 -3.62
CA THR A 108 23.87 -7.42 -3.58
C THR A 108 24.13 -8.37 -2.41
N PRO A 109 24.83 -9.52 -2.61
CA PRO A 109 25.19 -10.35 -1.48
C PRO A 109 26.07 -9.51 -0.56
N ALA A 110 25.67 -9.36 0.70
CA ALA A 110 26.55 -8.83 1.72
C ALA A 110 27.82 -9.69 1.71
N VAL A 111 28.92 -9.13 1.23
CA VAL A 111 30.22 -9.79 1.23
C VAL A 111 30.53 -10.25 2.65
N VAL A 112 30.45 -11.56 2.86
CA VAL A 112 30.88 -12.24 4.07
C VAL A 112 32.40 -12.09 4.13
N ASN A 113 32.89 -11.16 4.95
CA ASN A 113 34.30 -11.15 5.33
C ASN A 113 34.55 -12.35 6.26
N ALA A 114 34.85 -13.50 5.65
CA ALA A 114 35.53 -14.59 6.31
C ALA A 114 36.96 -14.11 6.59
N ALA A 115 37.17 -13.52 7.76
CA ALA A 115 38.50 -13.32 8.30
C ALA A 115 39.07 -14.71 8.65
N VAL A 116 39.96 -15.19 7.78
CA VAL A 116 40.97 -16.21 8.07
C VAL A 116 41.79 -15.67 9.25
N ALA A 117 41.57 -16.21 10.44
CA ALA A 117 42.47 -16.04 11.57
C ALA A 117 43.53 -17.15 11.46
N ALA A 118 44.76 -16.70 11.21
CA ALA A 118 46.00 -17.47 11.29
C ALA A 118 46.30 -17.89 12.74
#